data_AF-A0AAW1WHW3-F1
#
_entry.id   AF-A0AAW1WHW3-F1
#
_cell.length_a   1.000
_cell.length_b   1.000
_cell.length_c   1.000
_cell.angle_alpha   90.00
_cell.angle_beta   90.00
_cell.angle_gamma   90.00
#
_symmetry.space_group_name_H-M   'P 1'
#
loop_
_entity.id
_entity.type
_entity.pdbx_description
1 polymer ?
#
loop_
_entity_poly.entity_id
_entity_poly.type
_entity_poly.pdbx_seq_one_letter_code
_entity_poly.pdbx_strand_id
1 'polypeptide(L)'
;MDGFAVLVVLVVVSVVQHQVHGIGRCDVSRGNWVRDDSYPLYEASSCPFIEKEFDCLKNGRPDKDYLKYRWQPLGCNLPRFSGIDLLRRLGGKSIMFIGDSLSLNQWQSLTCMLHTAVPNAKYTLVRTGGLSTFTFPEYNVKVLFSRNAFLVDIVGTSAGRVLKLDSISIENQKLWTGVDVMIFNTWHWWLHTGRKQAWDLIQEGGKIIGKDMDRLVAYEKALNTWATWVDSNVDPAKTKVFFQGVSPDHSNSSDWDDPKAKSCNGQTEPLPGPNYPHVHPAEKVVEKVLRAMSKPVQLLNVTTLSQLRKDGHPSFYGLGGHRASDCSHWCLAGVPDTWNLLLYAALTVN
;
A
#
# COMPACT_ATOMS: atom_id res chain seq x y z
N MET A 1 17.64 37.67 -56.92
CA MET A 1 17.44 36.28 -56.49
C MET A 1 18.17 36.10 -55.18
N ASP A 2 17.50 35.41 -54.25
CA ASP A 2 18.02 34.76 -53.05
C ASP A 2 18.19 35.62 -51.79
N GLY A 3 17.07 35.81 -51.07
CA GLY A 3 17.05 36.05 -49.64
C GLY A 3 16.82 34.74 -48.88
N PHE A 4 17.82 34.29 -48.12
CA PHE A 4 17.69 33.13 -47.23
C PHE A 4 16.91 33.52 -45.97
N ALA A 5 15.72 32.96 -45.79
CA ALA A 5 15.00 32.97 -44.53
C ALA A 5 15.51 31.83 -43.64
N VAL A 6 16.14 32.16 -42.50
CA VAL A 6 16.50 31.19 -41.47
C VAL A 6 15.27 30.96 -40.60
N LEU A 7 14.63 29.81 -40.78
CA LEU A 7 13.54 29.35 -39.92
C LEU A 7 14.15 28.80 -38.62
N VAL A 8 14.12 29.59 -37.54
CA VAL A 8 14.48 29.11 -36.20
C VAL A 8 13.31 28.30 -35.67
N VAL A 9 13.40 26.97 -35.79
CA VAL A 9 12.48 26.04 -35.15
C VAL A 9 12.87 25.95 -33.67
N LEU A 10 12.14 26.69 -32.82
CA LEU A 10 12.16 26.49 -31.37
C LEU A 10 11.50 25.14 -31.07
N VAL A 11 12.31 24.09 -30.97
CA VAL A 11 11.87 22.82 -30.39
C VAL A 11 11.74 23.04 -28.89
N VAL A 12 10.52 23.33 -28.43
CA VAL A 12 10.18 23.24 -27.00
C VAL A 12 10.16 21.76 -26.66
N VAL A 13 11.31 21.22 -26.26
CA VAL A 13 11.38 19.91 -25.61
C VAL A 13 10.76 20.10 -24.23
N SER A 14 9.48 19.76 -24.09
CA SER A 14 8.87 19.54 -22.78
C SER A 14 9.60 18.39 -22.11
N VAL A 15 10.63 18.71 -21.31
CA VAL A 15 11.25 17.74 -20.41
C VAL A 15 10.24 17.48 -19.30
N VAL A 16 9.32 16.54 -19.52
CA VAL A 16 8.55 15.92 -18.45
C VAL A 16 9.55 15.06 -17.67
N GLN A 17 10.17 15.65 -16.65
CA GLN A 17 10.99 14.91 -15.70
C GLN A 17 10.11 13.83 -15.06
N HIS A 18 10.37 12.57 -15.43
CA HIS A 18 9.92 11.42 -14.66
C HIS A 18 10.56 11.53 -13.27
N GLN A 19 9.81 12.04 -12.29
CA GLN A 19 10.19 11.91 -10.89
C GLN A 19 9.68 10.58 -10.33
N VAL A 20 10.13 9.46 -10.92
CA VAL A 20 10.25 8.21 -10.16
C VAL A 20 11.48 8.42 -9.27
N HIS A 21 11.28 9.00 -8.08
CA HIS A 21 12.37 9.23 -7.13
C HIS A 21 12.82 7.90 -6.55
N GLY A 22 13.73 7.26 -7.29
CA GLY A 22 14.58 6.19 -6.83
C GLY A 22 15.43 6.64 -5.65
N ILE A 23 15.83 5.65 -4.87
CA ILE A 23 16.79 5.84 -3.79
C ILE A 23 18.18 5.89 -4.44
N GLY A 24 18.77 7.08 -4.55
CA GLY A 24 19.85 7.31 -5.52
C GLY A 24 19.35 7.00 -6.95
N ARG A 25 20.22 6.90 -7.94
CA ARG A 25 19.84 6.61 -9.35
C ARG A 25 19.16 5.23 -9.59
N CYS A 26 18.69 4.54 -8.55
CA CYS A 26 18.14 3.18 -8.62
C CYS A 26 16.62 3.15 -8.44
N ASP A 27 15.93 2.54 -9.40
CA ASP A 27 14.53 2.17 -9.27
C ASP A 27 14.40 0.91 -8.39
N VAL A 28 14.07 1.12 -7.12
CA VAL A 28 13.93 0.05 -6.13
C VAL A 28 12.68 -0.81 -6.33
N SER A 29 11.76 -0.40 -7.22
CA SER A 29 10.54 -1.15 -7.54
C SER A 29 10.75 -2.24 -8.60
N ARG A 30 11.92 -2.25 -9.26
CA ARG A 30 12.29 -3.23 -10.30
C ARG A 30 13.44 -4.13 -9.85
N GLY A 31 13.20 -5.43 -9.85
CA GLY A 31 14.03 -6.39 -9.15
C GLY A 31 13.56 -7.82 -9.35
N ASN A 32 14.14 -8.73 -8.59
CA ASN A 32 13.70 -10.12 -8.52
C ASN A 32 13.49 -10.52 -7.07
N TRP A 33 12.61 -11.50 -6.85
CA TRP A 33 12.59 -12.25 -5.60
C TRP A 33 13.72 -13.27 -5.62
N VAL A 34 14.56 -13.21 -4.59
CA VAL A 34 15.71 -14.09 -4.43
C VAL A 34 15.54 -14.85 -3.11
N ARG A 35 15.82 -16.15 -3.15
CA ARG A 35 15.80 -16.96 -1.95
C ARG A 35 16.94 -16.54 -1.01
N ASP A 36 16.62 -16.35 0.26
CA ASP A 36 17.52 -15.92 1.32
C ASP A 36 17.15 -16.67 2.60
N ASP A 37 17.99 -17.62 3.01
CA ASP A 37 17.69 -18.49 4.15
C ASP A 37 17.68 -17.73 5.49
N SER A 38 18.21 -16.50 5.53
CA SER A 38 18.16 -15.62 6.70
C SER A 38 16.78 -15.02 6.96
N TYR A 39 15.86 -15.09 5.99
CA TYR A 39 14.47 -14.65 6.15
C TYR A 39 13.62 -15.74 6.83
N PRO A 40 12.46 -15.40 7.44
CA PRO A 40 11.89 -14.06 7.57
C PRO A 40 12.68 -13.18 8.55
N LEU A 41 12.43 -11.87 8.50
CA LEU A 41 13.09 -10.90 9.40
C LEU A 41 12.69 -11.09 10.87
N TYR A 42 11.58 -11.76 11.11
CA TYR A 42 11.03 -12.08 12.42
C TYR A 42 10.12 -13.31 12.35
N GLU A 43 9.90 -13.95 13.49
CA GLU A 43 8.89 -15.00 13.63
C GLU A 43 7.54 -14.38 14.01
N ALA A 44 6.51 -14.52 13.17
CA ALA A 44 5.21 -13.89 13.42
C ALA A 44 4.55 -14.30 14.74
N SER A 45 4.85 -15.51 15.22
CA SER A 45 4.40 -16.03 16.52
C SER A 45 4.88 -15.21 17.71
N SER A 46 5.93 -14.40 17.54
CA SER A 46 6.44 -13.48 18.57
C SER A 46 5.60 -12.19 18.71
N CYS A 47 4.64 -11.95 17.81
CA CYS A 47 3.82 -10.75 17.79
C CYS A 47 2.37 -11.07 18.15
N PRO A 48 1.96 -10.96 19.43
CA PRO A 48 0.66 -11.43 19.91
C PRO A 48 -0.54 -10.63 19.38
N PHE A 49 -0.28 -9.50 18.71
CA PHE A 49 -1.28 -8.57 18.19
C PHE A 49 -1.55 -8.73 16.68
N ILE A 50 -0.86 -9.64 15.98
CA ILE A 50 -1.19 -9.96 14.58
C ILE A 50 -2.59 -10.56 14.52
N GLU A 51 -3.40 -10.09 13.57
CA GLU A 51 -4.76 -10.57 13.38
C GLU A 51 -4.80 -11.93 12.68
N LYS A 52 -5.86 -12.68 12.98
CA LYS A 52 -5.96 -14.08 12.56
C LYS A 52 -5.92 -14.21 11.04
N GLU A 53 -6.49 -13.27 10.29
CA GLU A 53 -6.44 -13.24 8.83
C GLU A 53 -5.03 -13.30 8.24
N PHE A 54 -4.01 -12.80 8.95
CA PHE A 54 -2.64 -12.73 8.43
C PHE A 54 -1.69 -13.76 9.06
N ASP A 55 -2.08 -14.41 10.18
CA ASP A 55 -1.24 -15.38 10.90
C ASP A 55 -1.34 -16.80 10.32
N CYS A 56 -0.81 -16.97 9.11
CA CYS A 56 -0.94 -18.20 8.32
C CYS A 56 -0.33 -19.43 9.00
N LEU A 57 0.84 -19.28 9.63
CA LEU A 57 1.50 -20.40 10.31
C LEU A 57 0.68 -20.86 11.52
N LYS A 58 0.15 -19.93 12.33
CA LYS A 58 -0.74 -20.28 13.46
C LYS A 58 -2.06 -20.87 12.99
N ASN A 59 -2.52 -20.50 11.80
CA ASN A 59 -3.69 -21.09 11.16
C ASN A 59 -3.39 -22.45 10.48
N GLY A 60 -2.16 -22.96 10.58
CA GLY A 60 -1.81 -24.32 10.14
C GLY A 60 -1.26 -24.42 8.73
N ARG A 61 -0.79 -23.31 8.12
CA ARG A 61 -0.08 -23.37 6.84
C ARG A 61 1.19 -24.22 6.96
N PRO A 62 1.33 -25.33 6.19
CA PRO A 62 2.42 -26.28 6.39
C PRO A 62 3.71 -25.86 5.67
N ASP A 63 3.61 -25.23 4.50
CA ASP A 63 4.75 -24.77 3.72
C ASP A 63 5.34 -23.49 4.33
N LYS A 64 6.68 -23.37 4.28
CA LYS A 64 7.41 -22.22 4.84
C LYS A 64 8.33 -21.55 3.84
N ASP A 65 8.46 -22.09 2.63
CA ASP A 65 9.39 -21.56 1.63
C ASP A 65 9.01 -20.14 1.16
N TYR A 66 7.72 -19.79 1.18
CA TYR A 66 7.25 -18.42 0.88
C TYR A 66 7.87 -17.35 1.81
N LEU A 67 8.31 -17.73 3.01
CA LEU A 67 8.97 -16.84 3.96
C LEU A 67 10.42 -16.55 3.59
N LYS A 68 11.03 -17.36 2.72
CA LYS A 68 12.47 -17.34 2.42
C LYS A 68 12.82 -16.45 1.24
N TYR A 69 11.95 -15.50 0.85
CA TYR A 69 12.18 -14.64 -0.30
C TYR A 69 12.43 -13.19 0.11
N ARG A 70 13.55 -12.63 -0.35
CA ARG A 70 13.91 -11.22 -0.25
C ARG A 70 13.79 -10.54 -1.62
N TRP A 71 13.32 -9.31 -1.64
CA TRP A 71 13.36 -8.48 -2.84
C TRP A 71 14.77 -7.91 -3.10
N GLN A 72 15.28 -8.10 -4.31
CA GLN A 72 16.57 -7.59 -4.77
C GLN A 72 16.36 -6.68 -5.98
N PRO A 73 16.47 -5.34 -5.83
CA PRO A 73 16.47 -4.43 -6.96
C PRO A 73 17.60 -4.75 -7.95
N LEU A 74 17.38 -4.50 -9.24
CA LEU A 74 18.35 -4.81 -10.31
C LEU A 74 19.60 -3.93 -10.27
N GLY A 75 19.46 -2.67 -9.84
CA GLY A 75 20.53 -1.66 -9.94
C GLY A 75 21.15 -1.25 -8.62
N CYS A 76 20.69 -1.81 -7.50
CA CYS A 76 21.17 -1.44 -6.17
C CYS A 76 20.78 -2.46 -5.10
N ASN A 77 21.32 -2.27 -3.90
CA ASN A 77 20.92 -3.00 -2.72
C ASN A 77 20.02 -2.13 -1.84
N LEU A 78 18.98 -2.74 -1.26
CA LEU A 78 18.22 -2.10 -0.21
C LEU A 78 19.06 -2.00 1.07
N PRO A 79 18.92 -0.92 1.86
CA PRO A 79 19.53 -0.86 3.17
C PRO A 79 18.96 -1.98 4.05
N ARG A 80 19.83 -2.62 4.84
CA ARG A 80 19.39 -3.60 5.83
C ARG A 80 18.48 -2.91 6.85
N PHE A 81 17.31 -3.50 7.08
CA PHE A 81 16.36 -2.96 8.06
C PHE A 81 16.94 -2.95 9.47
N SER A 82 16.72 -1.85 10.17
CA SER A 82 17.02 -1.70 11.59
C SER A 82 15.84 -1.02 12.26
N GLY A 83 15.05 -1.78 13.03
CA GLY A 83 13.91 -1.24 13.76
C GLY A 83 14.34 -0.18 14.80
N ILE A 84 15.51 -0.37 15.43
CA ILE A 84 16.10 0.61 16.37
C ILE A 84 16.42 1.92 15.65
N ASP A 85 17.03 1.86 14.45
CA ASP A 85 17.33 3.06 13.67
C ASP A 85 16.05 3.79 13.26
N LEU A 86 15.04 3.05 12.77
CA LEU A 86 13.76 3.64 12.39
C LEU A 86 13.07 4.32 13.58
N LEU A 87 13.00 3.66 14.74
CA LEU A 87 12.42 4.24 15.95
C LEU A 87 13.16 5.50 16.40
N ARG A 88 14.50 5.53 16.33
CA ARG A 88 15.29 6.72 16.65
C ARG A 88 15.02 7.88 15.70
N ARG A 89 14.92 7.61 14.39
CA ARG A 89 14.61 8.64 13.37
C ARG A 89 13.20 9.19 13.50
N LEU A 90 12.26 8.36 13.95
CA LEU A 90 10.89 8.73 14.26
C LEU A 90 10.73 9.26 15.69
N GLY A 91 11.81 9.45 16.46
CA GLY A 91 11.73 9.89 17.85
C GLY A 91 10.88 11.16 18.00
N GLY A 92 9.82 11.08 18.80
CA GLY A 92 8.86 12.18 18.99
C GLY A 92 7.84 12.39 17.86
N LYS A 93 7.78 11.49 16.88
CA LYS A 93 6.95 11.60 15.67
C LYS A 93 5.88 10.52 15.59
N SER A 94 4.99 10.72 14.61
CA SER A 94 3.91 9.83 14.26
C SER A 94 4.00 9.37 12.80
N ILE A 95 3.75 8.10 12.58
CA ILE A 95 3.61 7.48 11.26
C ILE A 95 2.23 6.85 11.17
N MET A 96 1.47 7.15 10.13
CA MET A 96 0.08 6.68 9.96
C MET A 96 -0.12 5.99 8.63
N PHE A 97 -0.72 4.80 8.67
CA PHE A 97 -1.26 4.10 7.51
C PHE A 97 -2.74 4.46 7.37
N ILE A 98 -3.17 4.94 6.20
CA ILE A 98 -4.54 5.37 5.93
C ILE A 98 -5.05 4.63 4.72
N GLY A 99 -6.07 3.80 4.90
CA GLY A 99 -6.59 3.05 3.77
C GLY A 99 -7.48 1.88 4.11
N ASP A 100 -7.44 0.89 3.23
CA ASP A 100 -8.22 -0.34 3.33
C ASP A 100 -7.53 -1.40 4.21
N SER A 101 -7.97 -2.66 4.12
CA SER A 101 -7.42 -3.76 4.91
C SER A 101 -5.96 -4.10 4.58
N LEU A 102 -5.43 -3.67 3.43
CA LEU A 102 -4.02 -3.87 3.09
C LEU A 102 -3.12 -2.85 3.81
N SER A 103 -3.65 -1.66 4.11
CA SER A 103 -2.99 -0.72 5.03
C SER A 103 -2.90 -1.31 6.45
N LEU A 104 -3.94 -2.01 6.92
CA LEU A 104 -3.89 -2.75 8.19
C LEU A 104 -2.84 -3.87 8.14
N ASN A 105 -2.78 -4.61 7.03
CA ASN A 105 -1.81 -5.69 6.81
C ASN A 105 -0.36 -5.17 6.85
N GLN A 106 -0.07 -4.06 6.17
CA GLN A 106 1.25 -3.41 6.23
C GLN A 106 1.57 -2.82 7.60
N TRP A 107 0.59 -2.21 8.28
CA TRP A 107 0.75 -1.68 9.64
C TRP A 107 1.07 -2.79 10.65
N GLN A 108 0.41 -3.95 10.56
CA GLN A 108 0.71 -5.10 11.44
C GLN A 108 2.10 -5.70 11.17
N SER A 109 2.53 -5.73 9.90
CA SER A 109 3.91 -6.05 9.55
C SER A 109 4.89 -5.10 10.22
N LEU A 110 4.73 -3.78 10.05
CA LEU A 110 5.69 -2.80 10.58
C LEU A 110 5.73 -2.84 12.11
N THR A 111 4.56 -2.88 12.77
CA THR A 111 4.50 -2.93 14.25
C THR A 111 5.15 -4.21 14.80
N CYS A 112 5.02 -5.34 14.09
CA CYS A 112 5.71 -6.57 14.46
C CYS A 112 7.23 -6.50 14.23
N MET A 113 7.67 -5.96 13.09
CA MET A 113 9.09 -5.71 12.80
C MET A 113 9.75 -4.80 13.85
N LEU A 114 9.03 -3.78 14.33
CA LEU A 114 9.53 -2.88 15.38
C LEU A 114 9.52 -3.56 16.74
N HIS A 115 8.43 -4.24 17.11
CA HIS A 115 8.31 -4.96 18.38
C HIS A 115 9.45 -5.97 18.57
N THR A 116 9.76 -6.73 17.53
CA THR A 116 10.81 -7.76 17.54
C THR A 116 12.22 -7.18 17.54
N ALA A 117 12.42 -5.99 16.96
CA ALA A 117 13.70 -5.28 17.01
C ALA A 117 14.03 -4.69 18.39
N VAL A 118 13.02 -4.45 19.24
CA VAL A 118 13.18 -3.92 20.60
C VAL A 118 12.38 -4.73 21.62
N PRO A 119 12.71 -6.02 21.85
CA PRO A 119 11.85 -6.95 22.58
C PRO A 119 11.61 -6.56 24.05
N ASN A 120 12.49 -5.75 24.64
CA ASN A 120 12.37 -5.27 26.02
C ASN A 120 11.64 -3.91 26.13
N ALA A 121 11.41 -3.22 25.00
CA ALA A 121 10.71 -1.95 25.00
C ALA A 121 9.22 -2.18 25.24
N LYS A 122 8.64 -1.43 26.18
CA LYS A 122 7.19 -1.47 26.41
C LYS A 122 6.47 -0.85 25.20
N TYR A 123 5.30 -1.38 24.90
CA TYR A 123 4.38 -0.79 23.94
C TYR A 123 2.96 -0.70 24.48
N THR A 124 2.15 0.17 23.90
CA THR A 124 0.71 0.17 24.09
C THR A 124 0.01 0.04 22.75
N LEU A 125 -1.12 -0.66 22.73
CA LEU A 125 -1.99 -0.78 21.57
C LEU A 125 -3.41 -0.40 21.97
N VAL A 126 -3.91 0.70 21.41
CA VAL A 126 -5.28 1.19 21.65
C VAL A 126 -6.02 1.20 20.33
N ARG A 127 -7.24 0.65 20.34
CA ARG A 127 -8.15 0.62 19.19
C ARG A 127 -9.43 1.35 19.54
N THR A 128 -9.81 2.33 18.73
CA THR A 128 -11.02 3.13 18.93
C THR A 128 -11.66 3.39 17.57
N GLY A 129 -12.80 2.76 17.31
CA GLY A 129 -13.44 2.81 16.00
C GLY A 129 -12.50 2.33 14.90
N GLY A 130 -12.32 3.14 13.85
CA GLY A 130 -11.41 2.86 12.74
C GLY A 130 -9.93 3.18 13.01
N LEU A 131 -9.57 3.70 14.19
CA LEU A 131 -8.21 4.09 14.54
C LEU A 131 -7.54 3.03 15.44
N SER A 132 -6.38 2.55 15.02
CA SER A 132 -5.46 1.75 15.86
C SER A 132 -4.19 2.56 16.11
N THR A 133 -3.76 2.66 17.37
CA THR A 133 -2.56 3.40 17.77
C THR A 133 -1.61 2.47 18.52
N PHE A 134 -0.47 2.16 17.91
CA PHE A 134 0.63 1.43 18.53
C PHE A 134 1.70 2.42 18.99
N THR A 135 1.97 2.51 20.29
CA THR A 135 2.92 3.49 20.84
C THR A 135 4.12 2.78 21.45
N PHE A 136 5.32 3.28 21.16
CA PHE A 136 6.56 2.95 21.86
C PHE A 136 6.94 4.14 22.77
N PRO A 137 6.58 4.13 24.07
CA PRO A 137 6.76 5.29 24.94
C PRO A 137 8.22 5.71 25.12
N GLU A 138 9.14 4.75 25.17
CA GLU A 138 10.59 5.01 25.30
C GLU A 138 11.14 5.84 24.15
N TYR A 139 10.60 5.65 22.94
CA TYR A 139 11.01 6.39 21.74
C TYR A 139 10.10 7.60 21.47
N ASN A 140 9.00 7.75 22.21
CA ASN A 140 7.91 8.67 21.92
C ASN A 140 7.44 8.57 20.46
N VAL A 141 7.30 7.34 19.95
CA VAL A 141 6.88 7.05 18.57
C VAL A 141 5.46 6.50 18.57
N LYS A 142 4.62 6.99 17.67
CA LYS A 142 3.27 6.44 17.41
C LYS A 142 3.20 5.88 15.99
N VAL A 143 2.79 4.62 15.87
CA VAL A 143 2.50 3.94 14.61
C VAL A 143 0.99 3.71 14.53
N LEU A 144 0.31 4.48 13.69
CA LEU A 144 -1.14 4.54 13.61
C LEU A 144 -1.67 3.84 12.36
N PHE A 145 -2.86 3.28 12.46
CA PHE A 145 -3.67 2.86 11.31
C PHE A 145 -5.04 3.52 11.40
N SER A 146 -5.44 4.24 10.35
CA SER A 146 -6.73 4.88 10.18
C SER A 146 -7.48 4.19 9.04
N ARG A 147 -8.53 3.44 9.37
CA ARG A 147 -9.36 2.76 8.37
C ARG A 147 -10.20 3.75 7.58
N ASN A 148 -9.85 3.93 6.31
CA ASN A 148 -10.65 4.64 5.32
C ASN A 148 -10.45 3.97 3.95
N ALA A 149 -11.26 2.97 3.65
CA ALA A 149 -11.02 2.07 2.51
C ALA A 149 -11.12 2.75 1.13
N PHE A 150 -11.80 3.89 1.03
CA PHE A 150 -12.03 4.60 -0.24
C PHE A 150 -11.34 5.97 -0.28
N LEU A 151 -10.70 6.39 0.83
CA LEU A 151 -10.17 7.75 1.10
C LEU A 151 -11.20 8.89 1.05
N VAL A 152 -12.42 8.62 0.58
CA VAL A 152 -13.57 9.52 0.55
C VAL A 152 -14.73 8.96 1.38
N ASP A 153 -15.72 9.78 1.64
CA ASP A 153 -16.77 9.45 2.60
C ASP A 153 -17.82 8.47 2.07
N ILE A 154 -18.24 7.56 2.94
CA ILE A 154 -19.51 6.84 2.81
C ILE A 154 -20.41 7.27 3.96
N VAL A 155 -21.58 7.82 3.64
CA VAL A 155 -22.53 8.33 4.64
C VAL A 155 -23.85 7.57 4.59
N GLY A 156 -24.40 7.25 5.77
CA GLY A 156 -25.75 6.70 5.88
C GLY A 156 -26.80 7.80 5.70
N THR A 157 -27.77 7.57 4.81
CA THR A 157 -28.92 8.45 4.58
C THR A 157 -30.22 7.66 4.63
N SER A 158 -31.37 8.33 4.62
CA SER A 158 -32.68 7.69 4.49
C SER A 158 -32.84 6.90 3.17
N ALA A 159 -32.07 7.24 2.14
CA ALA A 159 -32.07 6.55 0.85
C ALA A 159 -31.08 5.38 0.77
N GLY A 160 -30.24 5.17 1.80
CA GLY A 160 -29.19 4.16 1.84
C GLY A 160 -27.80 4.77 2.09
N ARG A 161 -26.76 3.94 1.94
CA ARG A 161 -25.36 4.33 2.07
C ARG A 161 -24.89 5.02 0.79
N VAL A 162 -24.38 6.25 0.91
CA VAL A 162 -23.97 7.09 -0.22
C VAL A 162 -22.46 7.22 -0.23
N LEU A 163 -21.80 6.74 -1.29
CA LEU A 163 -20.40 7.03 -1.58
C LEU A 163 -20.31 8.44 -2.17
N LYS A 164 -19.65 9.35 -1.46
CA LYS A 164 -19.44 10.73 -1.90
C LYS A 164 -18.04 10.88 -2.46
N LEU A 165 -17.91 10.88 -3.80
CA LEU A 165 -16.60 10.88 -4.47
C LEU A 165 -15.82 12.19 -4.27
N ASP A 166 -16.50 13.26 -3.90
CA ASP A 166 -16.00 14.62 -3.76
C ASP A 166 -15.95 15.10 -2.30
N SER A 167 -15.92 14.17 -1.33
CA SER A 167 -15.98 14.50 0.10
C SER A 167 -14.96 13.74 0.93
N ILE A 168 -14.27 14.46 1.82
CA ILE A 168 -13.46 13.91 2.91
C ILE A 168 -13.93 14.60 4.19
N SER A 169 -14.42 13.83 5.16
CA SER A 169 -15.04 14.38 6.36
C SER A 169 -14.06 15.21 7.20
N ILE A 170 -14.56 16.20 7.92
CA ILE A 170 -13.74 17.06 8.80
C ILE A 170 -12.98 16.22 9.85
N GLU A 171 -13.58 15.12 10.31
CA GLU A 171 -12.96 14.19 11.25
C GLU A 171 -11.74 13.51 10.63
N ASN A 172 -11.85 13.02 9.39
CA ASN A 172 -10.71 12.44 8.67
C ASN A 172 -9.61 13.47 8.42
N GLN A 173 -9.99 14.68 7.98
CA GLN A 173 -9.01 15.76 7.77
C GLN A 173 -8.26 16.11 9.05
N LYS A 174 -8.97 16.26 10.18
CA LYS A 174 -8.36 16.52 11.50
C LYS A 174 -7.48 15.37 11.97
N LEU A 175 -7.89 14.13 11.72
CA LEU A 175 -7.14 12.94 12.13
C LEU A 175 -5.80 12.83 11.38
N TRP A 176 -5.78 13.17 10.09
CA TRP A 176 -4.57 13.07 9.26
C TRP A 176 -3.64 14.29 9.42
N THR A 177 -4.20 15.45 9.75
CA THR A 177 -3.43 16.67 9.94
C THR A 177 -2.44 16.54 11.11
N GLY A 178 -1.20 16.96 10.89
CA GLY A 178 -0.14 16.94 11.91
C GLY A 178 0.60 15.61 12.04
N VAL A 179 0.28 14.60 11.22
CA VAL A 179 1.07 13.37 11.13
C VAL A 179 2.38 13.64 10.37
N ASP A 180 3.49 13.11 10.86
CA ASP A 180 4.82 13.36 10.28
C ASP A 180 5.10 12.49 9.04
N VAL A 181 4.58 11.26 9.02
CA VAL A 181 4.69 10.34 7.88
C VAL A 181 3.33 9.71 7.60
N MET A 182 2.73 10.01 6.44
CA MET A 182 1.45 9.44 6.02
C MET A 182 1.67 8.45 4.88
N ILE A 183 1.09 7.25 4.98
CA ILE A 183 1.11 6.21 3.96
C ILE A 183 -0.33 5.91 3.59
N PHE A 184 -0.76 6.38 2.42
CA PHE A 184 -2.10 6.14 1.90
C PHE A 184 -2.14 4.91 1.02
N ASN A 185 -3.23 4.14 1.07
CA ASN A 185 -3.55 3.12 0.07
C ASN A 185 -5.06 3.01 -0.07
N THR A 186 -5.51 2.61 -1.26
CA THR A 186 -6.89 2.20 -1.50
C THR A 186 -6.96 1.43 -2.80
N TRP A 187 -7.52 0.21 -2.81
CA TRP A 187 -7.85 -0.50 -4.05
C TRP A 187 -8.87 -1.63 -3.85
N HIS A 188 -8.61 -2.56 -2.93
CA HIS A 188 -9.33 -3.84 -2.91
C HIS A 188 -10.84 -3.68 -2.67
N TRP A 189 -11.22 -2.67 -1.90
CA TRP A 189 -12.63 -2.41 -1.60
C TRP A 189 -13.42 -1.85 -2.79
N TRP A 190 -12.76 -1.28 -3.80
CA TRP A 190 -13.40 -0.81 -5.03
C TRP A 190 -13.92 -1.97 -5.89
N LEU A 191 -13.34 -3.16 -5.74
CA LEU A 191 -13.72 -4.36 -6.49
C LEU A 191 -14.99 -5.03 -5.92
N HIS A 192 -15.44 -4.64 -4.74
CA HIS A 192 -16.59 -5.26 -4.09
C HIS A 192 -17.90 -4.92 -4.80
N THR A 193 -18.61 -5.96 -5.23
CA THR A 193 -19.94 -5.86 -5.85
C THR A 193 -21.00 -6.60 -5.02
N GLY A 194 -22.28 -6.39 -5.35
CA GLY A 194 -23.41 -7.06 -4.71
C GLY A 194 -23.43 -6.84 -3.19
N ARG A 195 -23.56 -7.93 -2.42
CA ARG A 195 -23.65 -7.84 -0.94
C ARG A 195 -22.38 -7.30 -0.27
N LYS A 196 -21.22 -7.36 -0.94
CA LYS A 196 -19.96 -6.83 -0.40
C LYS A 196 -19.78 -5.34 -0.69
N GLN A 197 -20.57 -4.76 -1.60
CA GLN A 197 -20.45 -3.34 -1.94
C GLN A 197 -20.79 -2.47 -0.73
N ALA A 198 -19.93 -1.50 -0.44
CA ALA A 198 -20.02 -0.67 0.76
C ALA A 198 -21.05 0.47 0.63
N TRP A 199 -21.55 0.73 -0.57
CA TRP A 199 -22.49 1.79 -0.88
C TRP A 199 -23.67 1.29 -1.72
N ASP A 200 -24.77 2.03 -1.68
CA ASP A 200 -26.00 1.79 -2.43
C ASP A 200 -26.23 2.87 -3.51
N LEU A 201 -25.66 4.05 -3.28
CA LEU A 201 -25.75 5.23 -4.16
C LEU A 201 -24.38 5.91 -4.27
N ILE A 202 -24.16 6.62 -5.38
CA ILE A 202 -22.96 7.41 -5.64
C ILE A 202 -23.37 8.87 -5.81
N GLN A 203 -22.63 9.77 -5.17
CA GLN A 203 -22.81 11.21 -5.23
C GLN A 203 -21.55 11.89 -5.77
N GLU A 204 -21.75 12.89 -6.63
CA GLU A 204 -20.75 13.84 -7.10
C GLU A 204 -21.42 15.21 -7.32
N GLY A 205 -20.77 16.30 -6.94
CA GLY A 205 -21.30 17.66 -7.06
C GLY A 205 -22.59 17.89 -6.28
N GLY A 206 -22.75 17.20 -5.15
CA GLY A 206 -23.98 17.25 -4.33
C GLY A 206 -25.20 16.57 -4.94
N LYS A 207 -25.06 15.83 -6.05
CA LYS A 207 -26.16 15.12 -6.73
C LYS A 207 -25.91 13.62 -6.75
N ILE A 208 -26.97 12.82 -6.58
CA ILE A 208 -26.90 11.37 -6.80
C ILE A 208 -26.79 11.12 -8.30
N ILE A 209 -25.69 10.50 -8.71
CA ILE A 209 -25.39 10.22 -10.13
C ILE A 209 -25.72 8.79 -10.54
N GLY A 210 -25.95 7.89 -9.58
CA GLY A 210 -26.32 6.50 -9.86
C GLY A 210 -26.19 5.58 -8.65
N LYS A 211 -26.46 4.29 -8.87
CA LYS A 211 -26.25 3.21 -7.89
C LYS A 211 -24.89 2.53 -8.06
N ASP A 212 -24.34 2.60 -9.26
CA ASP A 212 -23.05 2.01 -9.60
C ASP A 212 -22.37 2.80 -10.73
N MET A 213 -21.08 2.58 -10.92
CA MET A 213 -20.29 3.14 -12.01
C MET A 213 -19.02 2.31 -12.25
N ASP A 214 -18.31 2.62 -13.33
CA ASP A 214 -17.00 2.01 -13.60
C ASP A 214 -16.04 2.20 -12.41
N ARG A 215 -15.39 1.11 -11.99
CA ARG A 215 -14.55 1.11 -10.78
C ARG A 215 -13.31 1.98 -10.92
N LEU A 216 -12.69 2.01 -12.10
CA LEU A 216 -11.51 2.83 -12.34
C LEU A 216 -11.88 4.31 -12.43
N VAL A 217 -13.05 4.65 -12.99
CA VAL A 217 -13.55 6.03 -12.99
C VAL A 217 -13.89 6.50 -11.58
N ALA A 218 -14.56 5.68 -10.77
CA ALA A 218 -14.87 6.00 -9.38
C ALA A 218 -13.58 6.21 -8.56
N TYR A 219 -12.63 5.30 -8.75
CA TYR A 219 -11.32 5.33 -8.12
C TYR A 219 -10.55 6.60 -8.47
N GLU A 220 -10.47 6.94 -9.76
CA GLU A 220 -9.80 8.16 -10.22
C GLU A 220 -10.44 9.42 -9.61
N LYS A 221 -11.77 9.50 -9.56
CA LYS A 221 -12.49 10.65 -8.97
C LYS A 221 -12.17 10.80 -7.48
N ALA A 222 -12.25 9.72 -6.72
CA ALA A 222 -11.94 9.75 -5.29
C ALA A 222 -10.46 10.10 -5.02
N LEU A 223 -9.53 9.56 -5.83
CA LEU A 223 -8.13 9.92 -5.73
C LEU A 223 -7.86 11.39 -6.07
N ASN A 224 -8.58 11.98 -7.04
CA ASN A 224 -8.46 13.42 -7.31
C ASN A 224 -8.94 14.29 -6.14
N THR A 225 -9.99 13.85 -5.42
CA THR A 225 -10.45 14.51 -4.19
C THR A 225 -9.39 14.42 -3.09
N TRP A 226 -8.81 13.23 -2.88
CA TRP A 226 -7.69 13.05 -1.94
C TRP A 226 -6.45 13.87 -2.33
N ALA A 227 -6.08 13.89 -3.61
CA ALA A 227 -4.97 14.67 -4.12
C ALA A 227 -5.16 16.16 -3.86
N THR A 228 -6.37 16.68 -4.11
CA THR A 228 -6.74 18.07 -3.81
C THR A 228 -6.60 18.37 -2.32
N TRP A 229 -6.99 17.43 -1.45
CA TRP A 229 -6.80 17.59 0.00
C TRP A 229 -5.33 17.65 0.39
N VAL A 230 -4.47 16.76 -0.16
CA VAL A 230 -3.02 16.79 0.10
C VAL A 230 -2.43 18.14 -0.34
N ASP A 231 -2.71 18.53 -1.59
CA ASP A 231 -2.25 19.77 -2.21
C ASP A 231 -2.71 21.02 -1.44
N SER A 232 -3.84 20.95 -0.74
CA SER A 232 -4.34 22.07 0.06
C SER A 232 -3.80 22.07 1.50
N ASN A 233 -3.57 20.90 2.11
CA ASN A 233 -3.42 20.82 3.57
C ASN A 233 -2.03 20.37 4.06
N VAL A 234 -1.23 19.71 3.22
CA VAL A 234 0.06 19.13 3.66
C VAL A 234 1.22 20.11 3.49
N ASP A 235 2.04 20.29 4.52
CA ASP A 235 3.31 21.01 4.41
C ASP A 235 4.45 19.99 4.13
N PRO A 236 5.00 19.91 2.90
CA PRO A 236 6.01 18.90 2.56
C PRO A 236 7.35 19.10 3.30
N ALA A 237 7.57 20.27 3.92
CA ALA A 237 8.73 20.49 4.78
C ALA A 237 8.59 19.81 6.14
N LYS A 238 7.36 19.47 6.56
CA LYS A 238 7.05 18.87 7.87
C LYS A 238 6.59 17.42 7.76
N THR A 239 5.83 17.12 6.72
CA THR A 239 5.16 15.83 6.55
C THR A 239 5.64 15.14 5.28
N LYS A 240 6.09 13.90 5.40
CA LYS A 240 6.33 13.01 4.25
C LYS A 240 5.04 12.27 3.90
N VAL A 241 4.66 12.31 2.63
CA VAL A 241 3.48 11.59 2.14
C VAL A 241 3.89 10.52 1.15
N PHE A 242 3.42 9.31 1.41
CA PHE A 242 3.57 8.16 0.55
C PHE A 242 2.20 7.70 0.07
N PHE A 243 2.16 7.20 -1.16
CA PHE A 243 1.08 6.34 -1.61
C PHE A 243 1.65 4.92 -1.77
N GLN A 244 1.16 3.97 -0.99
CA GLN A 244 1.46 2.55 -1.20
C GLN A 244 0.72 2.11 -2.46
N GLY A 245 1.49 1.64 -3.46
CA GLY A 245 0.98 1.14 -4.72
C GLY A 245 -0.03 0.00 -4.53
N VAL A 246 -0.69 -0.33 -5.63
CA VAL A 246 -1.77 -1.31 -5.65
C VAL A 246 -1.28 -2.69 -5.23
N SER A 247 -1.79 -3.18 -4.11
CA SER A 247 -1.66 -4.60 -3.78
C SER A 247 -2.49 -5.42 -4.78
N PRO A 248 -1.92 -6.41 -5.47
CA PRO A 248 -2.68 -7.29 -6.34
C PRO A 248 -3.41 -8.36 -5.52
N ASP A 249 -4.47 -8.90 -6.10
CA ASP A 249 -4.99 -10.20 -5.71
C ASP A 249 -4.53 -11.28 -6.70
N HIS A 250 -4.62 -12.54 -6.29
CA HIS A 250 -4.34 -13.71 -7.13
C HIS A 250 -5.53 -14.66 -7.16
N SER A 251 -6.73 -14.11 -7.34
CA SER A 251 -7.97 -14.90 -7.38
C SER A 251 -8.17 -15.63 -8.71
N ASN A 252 -7.51 -15.19 -9.77
CA ASN A 252 -7.62 -15.74 -11.12
C ASN A 252 -6.24 -16.01 -11.73
N SER A 253 -5.93 -17.27 -12.01
CA SER A 253 -4.63 -17.70 -12.55
C SER A 253 -4.34 -17.27 -13.98
N SER A 254 -5.36 -16.86 -14.75
CA SER A 254 -5.11 -16.29 -16.08
C SER A 254 -4.26 -15.04 -16.02
N ASP A 255 -4.25 -14.34 -14.87
CA ASP A 255 -3.51 -13.10 -14.72
C ASP A 255 -1.99 -13.32 -14.72
N TRP A 256 -1.52 -14.56 -14.49
CA TRP A 256 -0.11 -14.95 -14.54
C TRP A 256 0.17 -16.10 -15.52
N ASP A 257 -0.71 -16.31 -16.50
CA ASP A 257 -0.56 -17.28 -17.59
C ASP A 257 -0.33 -18.75 -17.14
N ASP A 258 -0.87 -19.15 -15.98
CA ASP A 258 -0.82 -20.55 -15.53
C ASP A 258 -2.18 -21.25 -15.76
N PRO A 259 -2.32 -22.09 -16.80
CA PRO A 259 -3.57 -22.77 -17.11
C PRO A 259 -3.91 -23.92 -16.15
N LYS A 260 -2.97 -24.36 -15.29
CA LYS A 260 -3.18 -25.46 -14.34
C LYS A 260 -3.65 -24.95 -12.98
N ALA A 261 -3.18 -23.78 -12.58
CA ALA A 261 -3.68 -23.11 -11.38
C ALA A 261 -5.11 -22.59 -11.59
N LYS A 262 -5.83 -22.33 -10.49
CA LYS A 262 -7.14 -21.65 -10.53
C LYS A 262 -7.10 -20.30 -9.80
N SER A 263 -6.29 -20.22 -8.75
CA SER A 263 -6.10 -19.06 -7.89
C SER A 263 -4.77 -19.22 -7.14
N CYS A 264 -4.53 -18.39 -6.11
CA CYS A 264 -3.41 -18.53 -5.17
C CYS A 264 -3.38 -19.85 -4.38
N ASN A 265 -4.45 -20.65 -4.43
CA ASN A 265 -4.55 -21.88 -3.66
C ASN A 265 -3.50 -22.90 -4.11
N GLY A 266 -2.72 -23.40 -3.14
CA GLY A 266 -1.65 -24.37 -3.38
C GLY A 266 -0.39 -23.79 -4.02
N GLN A 267 -0.29 -22.47 -4.19
CA GLN A 267 0.91 -21.82 -4.69
C GLN A 267 1.93 -21.67 -3.56
N THR A 268 3.14 -22.19 -3.75
CA THR A 268 4.20 -22.23 -2.72
C THR A 268 5.48 -21.50 -3.15
N GLU A 269 5.54 -21.05 -4.40
CA GLU A 269 6.69 -20.35 -4.98
C GLU A 269 6.25 -19.11 -5.76
N PRO A 270 7.09 -18.05 -5.76
CA PRO A 270 6.85 -16.87 -6.55
C PRO A 270 6.97 -17.16 -8.05
N LEU A 271 6.50 -16.21 -8.87
CA LEU A 271 6.80 -16.22 -10.29
C LEU A 271 8.28 -15.87 -10.51
N PRO A 272 8.95 -16.50 -11.49
CA PRO A 272 10.34 -16.23 -11.80
C PRO A 272 10.51 -14.90 -12.56
N GLY A 273 11.68 -14.29 -12.38
CA GLY A 273 12.08 -13.11 -13.13
C GLY A 273 11.45 -11.79 -12.65
N PRO A 274 11.75 -10.67 -13.34
CA PRO A 274 11.42 -9.35 -12.85
C PRO A 274 10.10 -8.79 -13.43
N ASN A 275 9.48 -9.51 -14.36
CA ASN A 275 8.37 -9.00 -15.16
C ASN A 275 7.11 -9.80 -14.87
N TYR A 276 5.99 -9.09 -14.76
CA TYR A 276 4.66 -9.67 -14.73
C TYR A 276 3.96 -9.45 -16.08
N PRO A 277 3.15 -10.39 -16.59
CA PRO A 277 2.56 -10.30 -17.93
C PRO A 277 1.69 -9.05 -18.18
N HIS A 278 1.05 -8.54 -17.11
CA HIS A 278 0.05 -7.49 -17.21
C HIS A 278 0.31 -6.33 -16.24
N VAL A 279 0.20 -5.11 -16.77
CA VAL A 279 0.22 -3.91 -15.93
C VAL A 279 -1.12 -3.76 -15.23
N HIS A 280 -1.11 -3.61 -13.91
CA HIS A 280 -2.33 -3.45 -13.13
C HIS A 280 -3.02 -2.10 -13.48
N PRO A 281 -4.29 -2.10 -13.94
CA PRO A 281 -4.93 -0.88 -14.46
C PRO A 281 -5.10 0.22 -13.40
N ALA A 282 -5.36 -0.15 -12.15
CA ALA A 282 -5.46 0.82 -11.06
C ALA A 282 -4.12 1.50 -10.74
N GLU A 283 -2.99 0.84 -10.97
CA GLU A 283 -1.67 1.46 -10.77
C GLU A 283 -1.48 2.62 -11.75
N LYS A 284 -1.93 2.47 -13.00
CA LYS A 284 -1.90 3.56 -13.99
C LYS A 284 -2.74 4.76 -13.55
N VAL A 285 -3.86 4.53 -12.86
CA VAL A 285 -4.69 5.60 -12.29
C VAL A 285 -3.96 6.31 -11.17
N VAL A 286 -3.36 5.57 -10.23
CA VAL A 286 -2.53 6.14 -9.15
C VAL A 286 -1.43 7.01 -9.74
N GLU A 287 -0.61 6.46 -10.63
CA GLU A 287 0.47 7.21 -11.26
C GLU A 287 -0.02 8.46 -12.01
N LYS A 288 -1.17 8.37 -12.69
CA LYS A 288 -1.78 9.51 -13.39
C LYS A 288 -2.14 10.63 -12.40
N VAL A 289 -2.80 10.29 -11.29
CA VAL A 289 -3.18 11.26 -10.26
C VAL A 289 -1.94 11.87 -9.63
N LEU A 290 -0.97 11.05 -9.19
CA LEU A 290 0.26 11.52 -8.55
C LEU A 290 1.06 12.47 -9.46
N ARG A 291 1.13 12.20 -10.77
CA ARG A 291 1.79 13.10 -11.75
C ARG A 291 1.13 14.46 -11.89
N ALA A 292 -0.16 14.58 -11.55
CA ALA A 292 -0.92 15.82 -11.64
C ALA A 292 -0.90 16.64 -10.35
N MET A 293 -0.37 16.10 -9.25
CA MET A 293 -0.29 16.76 -7.96
C MET A 293 0.76 17.87 -7.94
N SER A 294 0.46 18.94 -7.21
CA SER A 294 1.39 20.05 -6.99
C SER A 294 2.35 19.79 -5.84
N LYS A 295 1.95 19.01 -4.83
CA LYS A 295 2.83 18.60 -3.73
C LYS A 295 3.41 17.21 -3.99
N PRO A 296 4.69 17.00 -3.65
CA PRO A 296 5.33 15.72 -3.87
C PRO A 296 4.71 14.64 -2.97
N VAL A 297 4.22 13.58 -3.60
CA VAL A 297 3.87 12.31 -2.95
C VAL A 297 4.74 11.22 -3.54
N GLN A 298 5.40 10.44 -2.68
CA GLN A 298 6.24 9.35 -3.13
C GLN A 298 5.41 8.07 -3.29
N LEU A 299 5.40 7.53 -4.50
CA LEU A 299 4.82 6.22 -4.77
C LEU A 299 5.77 5.12 -4.24
N LEU A 300 5.30 4.35 -3.25
CA LEU A 300 5.91 3.06 -2.93
C LEU A 300 5.36 2.07 -3.96
N ASN A 301 6.00 1.97 -5.12
CA ASN A 301 5.56 1.08 -6.19
C ASN A 301 5.84 -0.38 -5.79
N VAL A 302 4.84 -0.99 -5.18
CA VAL A 302 4.87 -2.38 -4.68
C VAL A 302 4.11 -3.34 -5.59
N THR A 303 3.52 -2.85 -6.67
CA THR A 303 2.51 -3.58 -7.44
C THR A 303 3.13 -4.78 -8.16
N THR A 304 4.11 -4.55 -9.03
CA THR A 304 4.73 -5.63 -9.80
C THR A 304 5.49 -6.62 -8.92
N LEU A 305 6.26 -6.14 -7.92
CA LEU A 305 6.93 -7.07 -7.00
C LEU A 305 5.92 -7.94 -6.24
N SER A 306 4.73 -7.43 -5.92
CA SER A 306 3.71 -8.21 -5.23
C SER A 306 2.95 -9.13 -6.19
N GLN A 307 2.80 -8.75 -7.46
CA GLN A 307 2.22 -9.62 -8.50
C GLN A 307 3.07 -10.88 -8.73
N LEU A 308 4.38 -10.80 -8.48
CA LEU A 308 5.25 -11.97 -8.54
C LEU A 308 5.06 -12.93 -7.36
N ARG A 309 4.27 -12.57 -6.34
CA ARG A 309 4.15 -13.30 -5.07
C ARG A 309 2.85 -14.06 -4.89
N LYS A 310 2.38 -14.77 -5.93
CA LYS A 310 1.20 -15.64 -5.84
C LYS A 310 1.23 -16.64 -4.66
N ASP A 311 2.40 -16.95 -4.11
CA ASP A 311 2.65 -17.81 -2.95
C ASP A 311 2.41 -17.13 -1.58
N GLY A 312 2.44 -15.80 -1.51
CA GLY A 312 2.45 -15.04 -0.26
C GLY A 312 1.09 -14.88 0.43
N HIS A 313 0.00 -15.30 -0.21
CA HIS A 313 -1.36 -15.12 0.30
C HIS A 313 -1.74 -16.14 1.39
N PRO A 314 -2.67 -15.81 2.31
CA PRO A 314 -3.20 -16.76 3.27
C PRO A 314 -3.88 -17.96 2.64
N SER A 315 -4.53 -17.80 1.48
CA SER A 315 -5.32 -18.87 0.85
C SER A 315 -6.34 -19.42 1.87
N PHE A 316 -6.31 -20.72 2.18
CA PHE A 316 -7.18 -21.36 3.17
C PHE A 316 -6.78 -21.07 4.62
N TYR A 317 -5.64 -20.44 4.85
CA TYR A 317 -5.08 -20.13 6.17
C TYR A 317 -5.39 -18.69 6.60
N GLY A 318 -6.41 -18.07 6.01
CA GLY A 318 -7.02 -16.81 6.47
C GLY A 318 -8.32 -17.04 7.26
N LEU A 319 -9.07 -15.97 7.53
CA LEU A 319 -10.32 -16.04 8.31
C LEU A 319 -11.38 -16.97 7.70
N GLY A 320 -11.48 -17.03 6.38
CA GLY A 320 -12.50 -17.79 5.65
C GLY A 320 -12.25 -19.30 5.58
N GLY A 321 -11.05 -19.76 5.94
CA GLY A 321 -10.69 -21.17 5.86
C GLY A 321 -10.83 -21.74 4.44
N HIS A 322 -11.12 -23.04 4.36
CA HIS A 322 -11.46 -23.71 3.09
C HIS A 322 -12.78 -23.25 2.46
N ARG A 323 -13.63 -22.50 3.18
CA ARG A 323 -14.92 -22.03 2.65
C ARG A 323 -14.80 -20.77 1.80
N ALA A 324 -13.79 -19.95 2.08
CA ALA A 324 -13.52 -18.72 1.35
C ALA A 324 -12.01 -18.44 1.42
N SER A 325 -11.26 -18.97 0.44
CA SER A 325 -9.83 -18.71 0.34
C SER A 325 -9.57 -17.22 0.14
N ASP A 326 -8.56 -16.71 0.83
CA ASP A 326 -8.11 -15.34 0.74
C ASP A 326 -6.90 -15.24 -0.19
N CYS A 327 -7.12 -14.73 -1.41
CA CYS A 327 -6.06 -14.40 -2.36
C CYS A 327 -5.85 -12.89 -2.48
N SER A 328 -6.26 -12.11 -1.46
CA SER A 328 -6.22 -10.64 -1.47
C SER A 328 -5.27 -10.08 -0.42
N HIS A 329 -5.31 -10.60 0.81
CA HIS A 329 -4.40 -10.21 1.90
C HIS A 329 -3.12 -11.04 1.86
N TRP A 330 -2.16 -10.75 2.74
CA TRP A 330 -0.86 -11.41 2.78
C TRP A 330 -0.60 -12.05 4.14
N CYS A 331 0.05 -13.21 4.11
CA CYS A 331 0.61 -13.80 5.32
C CYS A 331 1.65 -12.86 5.95
N LEU A 332 1.70 -12.84 7.27
CA LEU A 332 2.76 -12.23 8.05
C LEU A 332 3.52 -13.32 8.82
N ALA A 333 4.86 -13.35 8.79
CA ALA A 333 5.78 -12.55 7.97
C ALA A 333 5.57 -12.82 6.46
N GLY A 334 5.97 -11.89 5.59
CA GLY A 334 5.74 -12.03 4.15
C GLY A 334 5.89 -10.75 3.33
N VAL A 335 5.07 -10.63 2.29
CA VAL A 335 5.14 -9.55 1.29
C VAL A 335 5.06 -8.14 1.89
N PRO A 336 4.19 -7.85 2.88
CA PRO A 336 4.12 -6.52 3.49
C PRO A 336 5.41 -6.10 4.22
N ASP A 337 6.24 -7.05 4.65
CA ASP A 337 7.55 -6.76 5.24
C ASP A 337 8.43 -6.06 4.19
N THR A 338 8.38 -6.52 2.94
CA THR A 338 9.11 -5.90 1.83
C THR A 338 8.59 -4.51 1.51
N TRP A 339 7.28 -4.26 1.62
CA TRP A 339 6.74 -2.91 1.48
C TRP A 339 7.31 -1.98 2.55
N ASN A 340 7.44 -2.48 3.78
CA ASN A 340 8.07 -1.76 4.89
C ASN A 340 9.59 -1.59 4.72
N LEU A 341 10.28 -2.52 4.05
CA LEU A 341 11.68 -2.33 3.65
C LEU A 341 11.84 -1.18 2.66
N LEU A 342 10.95 -1.08 1.66
CA LEU A 342 10.96 0.02 0.69
C LEU A 342 10.64 1.36 1.36
N LEU A 343 9.65 1.39 2.27
CA LEU A 343 9.33 2.55 3.08
C LEU A 343 10.54 2.97 3.96
N TYR A 344 11.17 2.02 4.66
CA TYR A 344 12.36 2.28 5.45
C TYR A 344 13.49 2.85 4.60
N ALA A 345 13.74 2.28 3.42
CA ALA A 345 14.74 2.76 2.51
C ALA A 345 14.45 4.21 2.06
N ALA A 346 13.20 4.53 1.71
CA ALA A 346 12.78 5.88 1.33
C ALA A 346 12.84 6.90 2.48
N LEU A 347 12.74 6.44 3.73
CA LEU A 347 12.88 7.29 4.92
C LEU A 347 14.34 7.51 5.33
N THR A 348 15.27 6.64 4.93
CA THR A 348 16.65 6.62 5.44
C THR A 348 17.71 7.02 4.43
N VAL A 349 17.43 6.83 3.14
CA VAL A 349 18.36 7.21 2.07
C VAL A 349 17.83 8.49 1.42
N ASN A 350 18.48 9.59 1.75
CA ASN A 350 18.28 10.90 1.10
C ASN A 350 19.19 11.02 -0.12
#